data_AF-A0A924ZAS8-F1
#
_entry.id   AF-A0A924ZAS8-F1
#
_cell.length_a   1.000
_cell.length_b   1.000
_cell.length_c   1.000
_cell.angle_alpha   90.00
_cell.angle_beta   90.00
_cell.angle_gamma   90.00
#
_symmetry.space_group_name_H-M   'P 1'
#
loop_
_entity.id
_entity.type
_entity.pdbx_description
1 polymer ?
#
loop_
_entity_poly.entity_id
_entity_poly.type
_entity_poly.pdbx_seq_one_letter_code
_entity_poly.pdbx_strand_id
1 'polypeptide(L)'
;MSTTALKFIPVVLLLLGLQAPVALAQSVKSARSAPPAPSVPSAPSVAERLHANALESFRQARFPEAYGRFIALADAGHAPAAELALWMYLHGPSVFGREWDSSQEQLTAWAKLAGQSAPTLVASSYSRTV
;
A
#
# COMPACT_ATOMS: atom_id res chain seq x y z
N MET A 1 23.35 20.70 -27.07
CA MET A 1 22.34 20.08 -27.95
C MET A 1 22.15 18.63 -27.49
N SER A 2 20.98 18.30 -26.93
CA SER A 2 20.13 17.11 -27.21
C SER A 2 20.83 15.79 -27.66
N THR A 3 20.59 14.56 -27.17
CA THR A 3 19.45 13.88 -26.50
C THR A 3 19.88 12.43 -26.10
N THR A 4 19.05 11.72 -25.31
CA THR A 4 18.84 10.23 -25.22
C THR A 4 19.93 9.38 -24.52
N ALA A 5 19.67 8.25 -23.84
CA ALA A 5 18.49 7.54 -23.38
C ALA A 5 18.92 6.37 -22.46
N LEU A 6 17.98 5.97 -21.60
CA LEU A 6 17.93 4.78 -20.74
C LEU A 6 18.10 3.45 -21.52
N LYS A 7 18.87 2.46 -21.00
CA LYS A 7 18.45 1.03 -20.81
C LYS A 7 19.56 -0.01 -20.46
N PHE A 8 19.22 -0.84 -19.46
CA PHE A 8 19.42 -2.30 -19.27
C PHE A 8 20.72 -2.97 -18.70
N ILE A 9 20.52 -3.63 -17.54
CA ILE A 9 20.86 -5.00 -17.05
C ILE A 9 22.34 -5.49 -17.03
N PRO A 10 22.80 -6.03 -15.88
CA PRO A 10 23.21 -7.46 -15.79
C PRO A 10 22.67 -8.14 -14.50
N VAL A 11 22.04 -9.32 -14.53
CA VAL A 11 22.62 -10.68 -14.63
C VAL A 11 23.75 -10.95 -13.61
N VAL A 12 23.37 -11.61 -12.52
CA VAL A 12 24.21 -12.41 -11.59
C VAL A 12 23.27 -13.55 -11.19
N LEU A 13 23.41 -14.84 -11.50
CA LEU A 13 24.54 -15.76 -11.70
C LEU A 13 25.52 -15.84 -10.54
N LEU A 14 25.11 -16.51 -9.46
CA LEU A 14 25.92 -17.21 -8.45
C LEU A 14 24.89 -17.90 -7.54
N LEU A 15 24.82 -19.21 -7.30
CA LEU A 15 25.88 -20.14 -6.93
C LEU A 15 25.42 -21.58 -7.20
N LEU A 16 26.29 -22.29 -7.90
CA LEU A 16 26.32 -23.73 -8.04
C LEU A 16 26.81 -24.32 -6.70
N GLY A 17 25.90 -24.84 -5.88
CA GLY A 17 26.21 -25.51 -4.61
C GLY A 17 25.90 -27.00 -4.68
N LEU A 18 26.90 -27.76 -5.09
CA LEU A 18 26.93 -29.22 -5.22
C LEU A 18 26.68 -29.93 -3.87
N GLN A 19 25.61 -30.73 -3.73
CA GLN A 19 25.59 -31.87 -2.80
C GLN A 19 24.72 -33.01 -3.37
N ALA A 20 25.38 -34.16 -3.53
CA ALA A 20 24.85 -35.43 -4.03
C ALA A 20 24.08 -36.19 -2.93
N PRO A 21 23.36 -37.28 -3.27
CA PRO A 21 22.30 -37.86 -2.47
C PRO A 21 22.84 -38.89 -1.45
N VAL A 22 22.34 -38.87 -0.22
CA VAL A 22 22.40 -40.05 0.66
C VAL A 22 21.00 -40.50 0.99
N ALA A 23 20.72 -41.72 0.58
CA ALA A 23 19.51 -42.44 0.85
C ALA A 23 19.50 -43.00 2.29
N LEU A 24 18.26 -43.20 2.76
CA LEU A 24 17.83 -44.26 3.68
C LEU A 24 17.76 -43.93 5.19
N ALA A 25 16.58 -43.48 5.62
CA ALA A 25 15.91 -44.05 6.79
C ALA A 25 14.39 -43.88 6.63
N GLN A 26 13.70 -45.00 6.44
CA GLN A 26 12.25 -45.08 6.41
C GLN A 26 11.69 -44.86 7.82
N SER A 27 10.65 -44.04 7.96
CA SER A 27 9.64 -44.29 9.00
C SER A 27 8.27 -44.07 8.40
N VAL A 28 7.65 -45.19 8.08
CA VAL A 28 6.27 -45.33 7.64
C VAL A 28 5.35 -44.83 8.75
N LYS A 29 4.84 -43.62 8.61
CA LYS A 29 3.50 -43.31 9.11
C LYS A 29 2.68 -42.80 7.95
N SER A 30 1.92 -43.74 7.38
CA SER A 30 0.86 -43.49 6.43
C SER A 30 -0.10 -42.45 7.02
N ALA A 31 0.12 -41.19 6.67
CA ALA A 31 -0.90 -40.17 6.67
C ALA A 31 -1.10 -39.82 5.20
N ARG A 32 -2.00 -40.60 4.59
CA ARG A 32 -2.72 -40.31 3.35
C ARG A 32 -2.58 -38.85 2.95
N SER A 33 -1.91 -38.59 1.82
CA SER A 33 -1.92 -37.30 1.15
C SER A 33 -3.37 -36.90 0.90
N ALA A 34 -3.95 -36.13 1.82
CA ALA A 34 -5.14 -35.36 1.53
C ALA A 34 -4.72 -34.37 0.42
N PRO A 35 -5.50 -34.20 -0.64
CA PRO A 35 -5.28 -33.07 -1.55
C PRO A 35 -5.24 -31.79 -0.70
N PRO A 36 -4.43 -30.77 -1.05
CA PRO A 36 -4.52 -29.48 -0.38
C PRO A 36 -5.99 -29.06 -0.45
N ALA A 37 -6.63 -28.96 0.72
CA ALA A 37 -8.00 -28.48 0.79
C ALA A 37 -8.04 -27.15 0.04
N PRO A 38 -9.03 -26.91 -0.83
CA PRO A 38 -9.14 -25.61 -1.50
C PRO A 38 -9.18 -24.55 -0.40
N SER A 39 -8.18 -23.67 -0.39
CA SER A 39 -8.16 -22.51 0.50
C SER A 39 -9.35 -21.64 0.11
N VAL A 40 -10.47 -21.85 0.78
CA VAL A 40 -11.64 -20.99 0.63
C VAL A 40 -11.23 -19.59 1.08
N PRO A 41 -11.34 -18.57 0.22
CA PRO A 41 -11.02 -17.22 0.63
C PRO A 41 -11.97 -16.82 1.76
N SER A 42 -11.41 -16.50 2.93
CA SER A 42 -12.16 -15.97 4.06
C SER A 42 -12.90 -14.70 3.62
N ALA A 43 -14.15 -14.55 4.08
CA ALA A 43 -14.94 -13.36 3.77
C ALA A 43 -14.19 -12.07 4.19
N PRO A 44 -14.29 -10.98 3.40
CA PRO A 44 -13.60 -9.75 3.71
C PRO A 44 -14.09 -9.15 5.03
N SER A 45 -13.15 -8.60 5.80
CA SER A 45 -13.48 -7.92 7.05
C SER A 45 -14.38 -6.69 6.79
N VAL A 46 -14.97 -6.13 7.86
CA VAL A 46 -15.73 -4.88 7.74
C VAL A 46 -14.84 -3.76 7.19
N ALA A 47 -13.58 -3.66 7.66
CA ALA A 47 -12.63 -2.65 7.21
C ALA A 47 -12.31 -2.79 5.71
N GLU A 48 -12.11 -4.03 5.23
CA GLU A 48 -11.87 -4.31 3.80
C GLU A 48 -13.06 -3.88 2.94
N ARG A 49 -14.29 -4.14 3.40
CA ARG A 49 -15.51 -3.70 2.68
C ARG A 49 -15.64 -2.18 2.65
N LEU A 50 -15.34 -1.49 3.76
CA LEU A 50 -15.35 -0.04 3.79
C LEU A 50 -14.25 0.55 2.89
N HIS A 51 -13.07 -0.06 2.87
CA HIS A 51 -11.98 0.31 1.97
C HIS A 51 -12.38 0.13 0.50
N ALA A 52 -13.03 -0.98 0.14
CA ALA A 52 -13.56 -1.19 -1.20
C ALA A 52 -14.59 -0.11 -1.60
N ASN A 53 -15.48 0.29 -0.69
CA ASN A 53 -16.41 1.40 -0.96
C ASN A 53 -15.68 2.75 -1.16
N ALA A 54 -14.62 3.01 -0.39
CA ALA A 54 -13.79 4.20 -0.58
C ALA A 54 -13.10 4.19 -1.95
N LEU A 55 -12.59 3.03 -2.39
CA LEU A 55 -12.02 2.85 -3.72
C LEU A 55 -13.06 3.05 -4.84
N GLU A 56 -14.29 2.56 -4.67
CA GLU A 56 -15.35 2.82 -5.65
C GLU A 56 -15.65 4.32 -5.78
N SER A 57 -15.64 5.04 -4.67
CA SER A 57 -15.81 6.51 -4.66
C SER A 57 -14.67 7.20 -5.40
N PHE A 58 -13.44 6.72 -5.18
CA PHE A 58 -12.25 7.21 -5.87
C PHE A 58 -12.34 6.97 -7.38
N ARG A 59 -12.74 5.76 -7.81
CA ARG A 59 -12.92 5.39 -9.22
C ARG A 59 -14.01 6.21 -9.92
N GLN A 60 -15.04 6.62 -9.17
CA GLN A 60 -16.10 7.50 -9.66
C GLN A 60 -15.72 8.99 -9.66
N ALA A 61 -14.43 9.31 -9.47
CA ALA A 61 -13.91 10.68 -9.36
C ALA A 61 -14.55 11.51 -8.22
N ARG A 62 -15.15 10.85 -7.22
CA ARG A 62 -15.68 11.49 -6.01
C ARG A 62 -14.57 11.64 -4.99
N PHE A 63 -13.50 12.32 -5.37
CA PHE A 63 -12.27 12.41 -4.58
C PHE A 63 -12.45 12.94 -3.16
N PRO A 64 -13.22 14.01 -2.89
CA PRO A 64 -13.43 14.44 -1.51
C PRO A 64 -14.19 13.42 -0.66
N GLU A 65 -15.11 12.68 -1.27
CA GLU A 65 -15.83 11.60 -0.59
C GLU A 65 -14.92 10.41 -0.30
N ALA A 66 -14.10 10.02 -1.27
CA ALA A 66 -13.10 8.98 -1.13
C ALA A 66 -12.08 9.33 -0.03
N TYR A 67 -11.57 10.57 -0.04
CA TYR A 67 -10.64 11.07 0.97
C TYR A 67 -11.23 10.96 2.37
N GLY A 68 -12.46 11.46 2.57
CA GLY A 68 -13.16 11.38 3.86
C GLY A 68 -13.31 9.93 4.37
N ARG A 69 -13.52 8.97 3.46
CA ARG A 69 -13.60 7.54 3.82
C ARG A 69 -12.23 6.94 4.12
N PHE A 70 -11.19 7.34 3.39
CA PHE A 70 -9.83 6.87 3.66
C PHE A 70 -9.31 7.39 4.99
N ILE A 71 -9.51 8.67 5.33
CA ILE A 71 -9.06 9.21 6.63
C ILE A 71 -9.77 8.52 7.79
N ALA A 72 -11.07 8.26 7.70
CA ALA A 72 -11.82 7.56 8.75
C ALA A 72 -11.29 6.14 8.98
N LEU A 73 -10.90 5.45 7.90
CA LEU A 73 -10.27 4.13 7.99
C LEU A 73 -8.83 4.19 8.49
N ALA A 74 -8.07 5.20 8.08
CA ALA A 74 -6.69 5.42 8.52
C ALA A 74 -6.63 5.75 10.02
N ASP A 75 -7.51 6.60 10.52
CA ASP A 75 -7.68 6.89 11.95
C ASP A 75 -8.14 5.65 12.74
N ALA A 76 -8.86 4.73 12.10
CA ALA A 76 -9.21 3.42 12.67
C ALA A 76 -8.06 2.38 12.61
N GLY A 77 -6.89 2.73 12.06
CA GLY A 77 -5.72 1.86 12.01
C GLY A 77 -5.58 1.02 10.73
N HIS A 78 -6.37 1.27 9.69
CA HIS A 78 -6.33 0.51 8.44
C HIS A 78 -5.17 0.97 7.53
N ALA A 79 -4.05 0.25 7.56
CA ALA A 79 -2.83 0.62 6.83
C ALA A 79 -3.04 0.90 5.31
N PRO A 80 -3.76 0.08 4.53
CA PRO A 80 -3.98 0.37 3.11
C PRO A 80 -4.76 1.67 2.86
N ALA A 81 -5.63 2.07 3.79
CA ALA A 81 -6.35 3.33 3.67
C ALA A 81 -5.47 4.52 4.05
N ALA A 82 -4.61 4.36 5.06
CA ALA A 82 -3.61 5.36 5.45
C ALA A 82 -2.65 5.68 4.30
N GLU A 83 -2.20 4.67 3.56
CA GLU A 83 -1.35 4.88 2.37
C GLU A 83 -2.03 5.75 1.31
N LEU A 84 -3.30 5.46 0.98
CA LEU A 84 -4.04 6.25 -0.01
C LEU A 84 -4.37 7.65 0.50
N ALA A 85 -4.68 7.81 1.79
CA ALA A 85 -4.89 9.12 2.40
C ALA A 85 -3.62 9.99 2.29
N LEU A 86 -2.45 9.43 2.62
CA LEU A 86 -1.17 10.14 2.49
C LEU A 86 -0.85 10.51 1.04
N TRP A 87 -1.07 9.58 0.11
CA TRP A 87 -0.84 9.85 -1.31
C TRP A 87 -1.77 10.97 -1.80
N MET A 88 -3.05 10.92 -1.45
CA MET A 88 -4.00 11.96 -1.81
C MET A 88 -3.62 13.32 -1.20
N TYR A 89 -3.20 13.34 0.07
CA TYR A 89 -2.72 14.53 0.76
C TYR A 89 -1.52 15.16 0.02
N LEU A 90 -0.48 14.37 -0.24
CA LEU A 90 0.76 14.81 -0.88
C LEU A 90 0.55 15.30 -2.32
N HIS A 91 -0.32 14.64 -3.07
CA HIS A 91 -0.56 14.95 -4.48
C HIS A 91 -1.81 15.81 -4.69
N GLY A 92 -2.45 16.27 -3.62
CA GLY A 92 -3.65 17.12 -3.60
C GLY A 92 -3.63 18.21 -4.68
N PRO A 93 -2.72 19.19 -4.58
CA PRO A 93 -2.68 20.32 -5.49
C PRO A 93 -2.43 19.93 -6.95
N SER A 94 -1.59 18.93 -7.20
CA SER A 94 -1.16 18.55 -8.55
C SER A 94 -2.15 17.63 -9.27
N VAL A 95 -2.78 16.70 -8.55
CA VAL A 95 -3.68 15.68 -9.13
C VAL A 95 -5.14 16.08 -9.00
N PHE A 96 -5.53 16.72 -7.89
CA PHE A 96 -6.92 17.02 -7.57
C PHE A 96 -7.23 18.52 -7.61
N GLY A 97 -6.24 19.37 -7.86
CA GLY A 97 -6.39 20.82 -7.90
C GLY A 97 -6.80 21.42 -6.55
N ARG A 98 -6.56 20.72 -5.44
CA ARG A 98 -6.98 21.15 -4.10
C ARG A 98 -6.06 20.63 -3.02
N GLU A 99 -5.93 21.39 -1.94
CA GLU A 99 -5.32 20.89 -0.72
C GLU A 99 -6.34 20.09 0.10
N TRP A 100 -5.81 19.18 0.90
CA TRP A 100 -6.57 18.36 1.83
C TRP A 100 -6.22 18.77 3.24
N ASP A 101 -7.23 18.89 4.10
CA ASP A 101 -7.04 19.25 5.50
C ASP A 101 -6.64 18.01 6.30
N SER A 102 -5.49 18.08 6.98
CA SER A 102 -4.98 17.03 7.89
C SER A 102 -3.97 17.63 8.85
N SER A 103 -3.96 17.18 10.10
CA SER A 103 -3.00 17.66 11.11
C SER A 103 -1.66 16.93 11.02
N GLN A 104 -0.59 17.52 11.58
CA GLN A 104 0.73 16.87 11.61
C GLN A 104 0.69 15.54 12.36
N GLU A 105 -0.13 15.46 13.41
CA GLU A 105 -0.32 14.24 14.20
C GLU A 105 -0.99 13.15 13.37
N GLN A 106 -2.04 13.48 12.61
CA GLN A 106 -2.70 12.53 11.70
C GLN A 106 -1.74 12.03 10.62
N LEU A 107 -1.00 12.93 9.96
CA LEU A 107 -0.02 12.55 8.94
C LEU A 107 1.09 11.65 9.51
N THR A 108 1.51 11.90 10.74
CA THR A 108 2.52 11.07 11.43
C THR A 108 1.96 9.69 11.77
N ALA A 109 0.73 9.62 12.27
CA ALA A 109 0.05 8.38 12.58
C ALA A 109 -0.16 7.53 11.33
N TRP A 110 -0.68 8.12 10.26
CA TRP A 110 -0.91 7.44 8.99
C TRP A 110 0.40 6.97 8.38
N ALA A 111 1.46 7.78 8.42
CA ALA A 111 2.76 7.39 7.88
C ALA A 111 3.35 6.20 8.64
N LYS A 112 3.19 6.18 9.97
CA LYS A 112 3.58 5.02 10.79
C LYS A 112 2.79 3.77 10.41
N LEU A 113 1.48 3.87 10.18
CA LEU A 113 0.64 2.75 9.74
C LEU A 113 1.04 2.23 8.36
N ALA A 114 1.35 3.15 7.45
CA ALA A 114 1.80 2.88 6.09
C ALA A 114 3.25 2.36 6.00
N GLY A 115 4.03 2.44 7.08
CA GLY A 115 5.46 2.14 7.05
C GLY A 115 6.30 3.16 6.27
N GLN A 116 5.82 4.41 6.18
CA GLN A 116 6.39 5.51 5.41
C GLN A 116 6.92 6.61 6.35
N SER A 117 7.77 7.52 5.83
CA SER A 117 8.15 8.73 6.56
C SER A 117 7.01 9.74 6.57
N ALA A 118 6.75 10.34 7.73
CA ALA A 118 5.69 11.33 7.88
C ALA A 118 5.97 12.57 7.02
N PRO A 119 5.01 12.99 6.18
CA PRO A 119 5.15 14.26 5.49
C PRO A 119 5.12 15.40 6.51
N THR A 120 5.99 16.39 6.31
CA THR A 120 5.98 17.61 7.10
C THR A 120 4.94 18.56 6.51
N LEU A 121 4.00 19.02 7.34
CA LEU A 121 3.14 20.16 6.99
C LEU A 121 4.02 21.36 6.71
N VAL A 122 4.12 21.70 5.43
CA VAL A 122 4.62 23.00 5.02
C VAL A 122 3.46 23.96 5.11
N ALA A 123 3.61 25.03 5.89
CA ALA A 123 2.63 26.11 5.90
C ALA A 123 2.61 26.74 4.49
N SER A 124 1.64 26.35 3.67
CA SER A 124 1.38 26.97 2.38
C SER A 124 1.00 28.44 2.65
N SER A 125 2.01 29.30 2.59
CA SER A 125 1.85 30.75 2.73
C SER A 125 1.16 31.26 1.46
N TYR A 126 -0.17 31.15 1.41
CA TYR A 126 -0.91 31.89 0.39
C TYR A 126 -0.74 33.37 0.67
N SER A 127 -0.05 34.06 -0.23
CA SER A 127 -0.16 35.51 -0.33
C SER A 127 -1.64 35.82 -0.59
N ARG A 128 -2.38 36.14 0.46
CA ARG A 128 -3.75 36.65 0.37
C ARG A 128 -3.66 38.00 -0.32
N THR A 129 -3.80 38.02 -1.65
CA THR A 129 -3.99 39.27 -2.38
C THR A 129 -5.33 39.84 -1.94
N VAL A 130 -5.23 40.97 -1.24
CA VAL A 130 -6.33 41.81 -0.75
C VAL A 130 -7.11 42.45 -1.88
#